data_AF-A0A2H0Q2W6-F1
#
_entry.id   AF-A0A2H0Q2W6-F1
#
_cell.length_a   1.000
_cell.length_b   1.000
_cell.length_c   1.000
_cell.angle_alpha   90.00
_cell.angle_beta   90.00
_cell.angle_gamma   90.00
#
_symmetry.space_group_name_H-M   'P 1'
#
loop_
_entity.id
_entity.type
_entity.pdbx_description
1 polymer ?
#
loop_
_entity_poly.entity_id
_entity_poly.type
_entity_poly.pdbx_seq_one_letter_code
_entity_poly.pdbx_strand_id
1 'polypeptide(L)'
;MYCPKCFNNTLRICSKGVINIAINGKQMDAGRFLFNLENEEKSKQFKPALKVKVQEFFKWYSNFQNKEPINLVAIDTSDMMCEHGCVITAKSKFSIVDILLSKSELLELLDQEANRWGIEIKIAEE
;
A
#
# COMPACT_ATOMS: atom_id res chain seq x y z
N MET A 1 14.71 -1.14 -6.45
CA MET A 1 14.33 -2.47 -5.92
C MET A 1 15.02 -3.56 -6.71
N TYR A 2 15.12 -4.76 -6.13
CA TYR A 2 15.66 -5.94 -6.78
C TYR A 2 14.71 -6.51 -7.83
N CYS A 3 15.19 -6.76 -9.04
CA CYS A 3 14.46 -7.43 -10.11
C CYS A 3 14.74 -8.95 -10.08
N PRO A 4 13.71 -9.81 -9.91
CA PRO A 4 13.90 -11.26 -9.82
C PRO A 4 14.19 -11.93 -11.18
N LYS A 5 14.17 -11.18 -12.29
CA LYS A 5 14.41 -11.70 -13.64
C LYS A 5 15.85 -11.53 -14.08
N CYS A 6 16.42 -10.34 -13.90
CA CYS A 6 17.82 -10.04 -14.25
C CYS A 6 18.75 -10.03 -13.05
N PHE A 7 18.27 -10.36 -11.85
CA PHE A 7 19.04 -10.48 -10.62
C PHE A 7 19.84 -9.20 -10.29
N ASN A 8 19.25 -8.03 -10.53
CA ASN A 8 19.90 -6.73 -10.36
C ASN A 8 18.94 -5.68 -9.79
N ASN A 9 19.46 -4.59 -9.23
CA ASN A 9 18.72 -3.50 -8.57
C ASN A 9 18.12 -2.50 -9.56
N THR A 10 17.42 -3.01 -10.58
CA THR A 10 16.92 -2.25 -11.73
C THR A 10 15.40 -2.09 -11.73
N LEU A 11 14.72 -2.56 -10.67
CA LEU A 11 13.26 -2.49 -10.58
C LEU A 11 12.83 -1.15 -9.97
N ARG A 12 11.91 -0.46 -10.64
CA ARG A 12 11.35 0.85 -10.23
C ARG A 12 9.83 0.84 -10.35
N ILE A 13 9.17 1.65 -9.52
CA ILE A 13 7.72 1.88 -9.61
C ILE A 13 7.44 2.72 -10.85
N CYS A 14 6.41 2.37 -11.62
CA CYS A 14 5.95 3.18 -12.73
C CYS A 14 5.45 4.55 -12.26
N SER A 15 5.49 5.57 -13.12
CA SER A 15 4.98 6.91 -12.76
C SER A 15 3.46 6.94 -12.54
N LYS A 16 2.73 5.92 -12.98
CA LYS A 16 1.29 5.77 -12.78
C LYS A 16 0.96 4.30 -12.65
N GLY A 17 -0.12 4.01 -11.93
CA GLY A 17 -0.55 2.64 -11.73
C GLY A 17 -1.63 2.51 -10.68
N VAL A 18 -1.78 1.30 -10.19
CA VAL A 18 -2.74 0.88 -9.18
C VAL A 18 -1.98 0.38 -7.96
N ILE A 19 -2.37 0.87 -6.79
CA ILE A 19 -1.96 0.27 -5.53
C ILE A 19 -3.16 -0.46 -4.93
N ASN A 20 -2.89 -1.62 -4.36
CA ASN A 20 -3.83 -2.46 -3.66
C ASN A 20 -3.54 -2.35 -2.16
N ILE A 21 -4.58 -2.06 -1.39
CA ILE A 21 -4.52 -2.10 0.08
C ILE A 21 -5.28 -3.34 0.55
N ALA A 22 -4.62 -4.18 1.34
CA ALA A 22 -5.23 -5.32 2.01
C ALA A 22 -4.86 -5.32 3.49
N ILE A 23 -5.84 -5.51 4.36
CA ILE A 23 -5.64 -5.63 5.81
C ILE A 23 -6.13 -7.00 6.26
N ASN A 24 -5.29 -7.76 6.94
CA ASN A 24 -5.53 -9.16 7.30
C ASN A 24 -5.94 -10.02 6.09
N GLY A 25 -5.36 -9.74 4.91
CA GLY A 25 -5.73 -10.39 3.65
C GLY A 25 -7.12 -10.00 3.09
N LYS A 26 -7.91 -9.20 3.82
CA LYS A 26 -9.19 -8.65 3.34
C LYS A 26 -8.90 -7.43 2.48
N GLN A 27 -9.42 -7.46 1.25
CA GLN A 27 -9.34 -6.34 0.32
C GLN A 27 -10.76 -5.81 0.09
N MET A 28 -10.94 -4.50 0.15
CA MET A 28 -12.18 -3.88 -0.29
C MET A 28 -12.28 -3.94 -1.82
N ASP A 29 -13.49 -4.06 -2.37
CA ASP A 29 -13.71 -3.88 -3.81
C ASP A 29 -13.23 -2.49 -4.28
N ALA A 30 -13.39 -1.47 -3.43
CA ALA A 30 -12.85 -0.12 -3.61
C ALA A 30 -11.40 0.06 -3.10
N GLY A 31 -10.72 -1.02 -2.71
CA GLY A 31 -9.37 -1.02 -2.13
C GLY A 31 -8.25 -0.86 -3.16
N ARG A 32 -8.61 -0.69 -4.44
CA ARG A 32 -7.70 -0.27 -5.50
C ARG A 32 -7.73 1.24 -5.58
N PHE A 33 -6.56 1.87 -5.56
CA PHE A 33 -6.47 3.30 -5.85
C PHE A 33 -5.44 3.59 -6.93
N LEU A 34 -5.79 4.52 -7.81
CA LEU A 34 -4.94 4.97 -8.88
C LEU A 34 -3.98 6.03 -8.34
N PHE A 35 -2.71 5.93 -8.71
CA PHE A 35 -1.71 6.91 -8.37
C PHE A 35 -1.05 7.49 -9.62
N ASN A 36 -0.57 8.72 -9.51
CA ASN A 36 0.18 9.40 -10.55
C ASN A 36 1.30 10.24 -9.90
N LEU A 37 2.53 10.01 -10.31
CA LEU A 37 3.78 10.61 -9.84
C LEU A 37 4.53 11.31 -10.98
N GLU A 38 3.88 11.58 -12.12
CA GLU A 38 4.50 12.16 -13.32
C GLU A 38 5.10 13.55 -13.07
N ASN A 39 4.55 14.29 -12.11
CA ASN A 39 5.06 15.60 -11.72
C ASN A 39 5.03 15.78 -10.20
N GLU A 40 5.72 16.80 -9.72
CA GLU A 40 5.90 17.06 -8.29
C GLU A 40 4.57 17.34 -7.57
N GLU A 41 3.63 18.03 -8.23
CA GLU A 41 2.32 18.35 -7.67
C GLU A 41 1.48 17.09 -7.42
N LYS A 42 1.39 16.21 -8.42
CA LYS A 42 0.67 14.93 -8.30
C LYS A 42 1.35 13.99 -7.31
N SER A 43 2.69 14.00 -7.26
CA SER A 43 3.46 13.26 -6.25
C SER A 43 3.13 13.73 -4.83
N LYS A 44 2.96 15.05 -4.60
CA LYS A 44 2.52 15.59 -3.30
C LYS A 44 1.10 15.16 -2.93
N GLN A 45 0.22 14.95 -3.90
CA GLN A 45 -1.16 14.48 -3.68
C GLN A 45 -1.26 12.99 -3.35
N PHE A 46 -0.20 12.21 -3.59
CA PHE A 46 -0.16 10.77 -3.33
C PHE A 46 -0.46 10.43 -1.86
N LYS A 47 0.30 11.02 -0.91
CA LYS A 47 0.15 10.70 0.52
C LYS A 47 -1.23 11.06 1.07
N PRO A 48 -1.79 12.27 0.78
CA PRO A 48 -3.18 12.58 1.14
C PRO A 48 -4.20 11.59 0.55
N ALA A 49 -4.06 11.22 -0.72
CA ALA A 49 -4.98 10.28 -1.35
C ALA A 49 -4.91 8.87 -0.72
N LEU A 50 -3.69 8.40 -0.40
CA LEU A 50 -3.49 7.14 0.31
C LEU A 50 -4.12 7.18 1.72
N LYS A 51 -3.95 8.28 2.46
CA LYS A 51 -4.57 8.48 3.78
C LYS A 51 -6.09 8.35 3.72
N VAL A 52 -6.73 8.97 2.72
CA VAL A 52 -8.19 8.86 2.52
C VAL A 52 -8.60 7.40 2.28
N LYS A 53 -7.81 6.64 1.51
CA LYS A 53 -8.12 5.23 1.24
C LYS A 53 -7.98 4.34 2.47
N VAL A 54 -6.96 4.57 3.30
CA VAL A 54 -6.83 3.88 4.60
C VAL A 54 -8.01 4.22 5.51
N GLN A 55 -8.44 5.49 5.55
CA GLN A 55 -9.61 5.92 6.32
C GLN A 55 -10.90 5.23 5.86
N GLU A 56 -11.12 5.15 4.55
CA GLU A 56 -12.24 4.41 3.97
C GLU A 56 -12.21 2.93 4.38
N PHE A 57 -11.01 2.33 4.41
CA PHE A 57 -10.85 0.96 4.88
C PHE A 57 -11.26 0.79 6.33
N PHE A 58 -10.75 1.62 7.25
CA PHE A 58 -11.10 1.51 8.66
C PHE A 58 -12.59 1.75 8.90
N LYS A 59 -13.18 2.72 8.20
CA LYS A 59 -14.64 2.93 8.22
C LYS A 59 -15.40 1.70 7.75
N TRP A 60 -14.99 1.09 6.64
CA TRP A 60 -15.63 -0.14 6.14
C TRP A 60 -15.47 -1.30 7.13
N TYR A 61 -14.24 -1.52 7.62
CA TYR A 61 -13.90 -2.57 8.57
C TYR A 61 -14.65 -2.44 9.90
N SER A 62 -14.92 -1.21 10.34
CA SER A 62 -15.66 -0.93 11.57
C SER A 62 -17.11 -1.43 11.54
N ASN A 63 -17.67 -1.73 10.36
CA ASN A 63 -19.03 -2.28 10.22
C ASN A 63 -19.09 -3.80 10.44
N PHE A 64 -17.95 -4.48 10.53
CA PHE A 64 -17.94 -5.91 10.85
C PHE A 64 -18.30 -6.14 12.32
N GLN A 65 -19.15 -7.14 12.56
CA GLN A 65 -19.55 -7.54 13.91
C GLN A 65 -18.39 -8.19 14.68
N ASN A 66 -17.59 -9.01 14.00
CA ASN A 66 -16.41 -9.66 14.56
C ASN A 66 -15.15 -8.97 14.04
N LYS A 67 -14.70 -7.94 14.75
CA LYS A 67 -13.48 -7.20 14.42
C LYS A 67 -12.28 -7.96 14.97
N GLU A 68 -11.58 -8.66 14.09
CA GLU A 68 -10.29 -9.24 14.43
C GLU A 68 -9.26 -8.11 14.53
N PRO A 69 -8.27 -8.21 15.44
CA PRO A 69 -7.15 -7.29 15.49
C PRO A 69 -6.42 -7.23 14.14
N ILE A 70 -5.98 -6.04 13.73
CA ILE A 70 -5.20 -5.85 12.51
C ILE A 70 -3.77 -6.33 12.76
N ASN A 71 -3.39 -7.44 12.12
CA ASN A 71 -2.09 -8.08 12.28
C ASN A 71 -1.20 -7.87 11.05
N LEU A 72 -1.80 -7.69 9.87
CA LEU A 72 -1.09 -7.55 8.61
C LEU A 72 -1.71 -6.42 7.78
N VAL A 73 -0.86 -5.51 7.30
CA VAL A 73 -1.24 -4.48 6.32
C VAL A 73 -0.32 -4.60 5.12
N ALA A 74 -0.88 -4.91 3.96
CA ALA A 74 -0.17 -5.00 2.70
C ALA A 74 -0.61 -3.83 1.80
N ILE A 75 0.37 -3.02 1.38
CA ILE A 75 0.17 -1.92 0.44
C ILE A 75 1.10 -2.16 -0.74
N ASP A 76 0.54 -2.77 -1.80
CA ASP A 76 1.32 -3.34 -2.89
C ASP A 76 0.92 -2.79 -4.25
N THR A 77 1.88 -2.73 -5.17
CA THR A 77 1.64 -2.45 -6.59
C THR A 77 2.17 -3.58 -7.47
N SER A 78 1.52 -3.77 -8.62
CA SER A 78 2.05 -4.58 -9.73
C SER A 78 2.63 -3.72 -10.85
N ASP A 79 2.43 -2.40 -10.80
CA ASP A 79 2.86 -1.43 -11.82
C ASP A 79 4.33 -1.07 -11.61
N MET A 80 5.17 -2.00 -12.05
CA MET A 80 6.61 -1.99 -11.87
C MET A 80 7.31 -2.17 -13.21
N MET A 81 8.40 -1.44 -13.39
CA MET A 81 9.23 -1.54 -14.59
C MET A 81 10.67 -1.90 -14.23
N CYS A 82 11.28 -2.76 -15.05
CA CYS A 82 12.70 -3.06 -14.98
C CYS A 82 13.44 -2.20 -16.01
N GLU A 83 14.51 -1.52 -15.60
CA GLU A 83 15.32 -0.68 -16.50
C GLU A 83 16.00 -1.49 -17.62
N HIS A 84 16.22 -2.79 -17.40
CA HIS A 84 16.75 -3.70 -18.42
C HIS A 84 15.65 -4.29 -19.33
N GLY A 85 14.40 -3.83 -19.21
CA GLY A 85 13.28 -4.27 -20.07
C GLY A 85 12.73 -5.66 -19.73
N CYS A 86 13.02 -6.21 -18.55
CA CYS A 86 12.44 -7.49 -18.14
C CYS A 86 10.92 -7.40 -18.03
N VAL A 87 10.23 -8.42 -18.54
CA VAL A 87 8.77 -8.57 -18.38
C VAL A 87 8.46 -8.94 -16.93
N ILE A 88 7.81 -8.02 -16.22
CA ILE A 88 7.30 -8.24 -14.87
C ILE A 88 5.82 -8.63 -15.00
N THR A 89 5.46 -9.78 -14.41
CA THR A 89 4.09 -10.28 -14.51
C THR A 89 3.14 -9.48 -13.62
N ALA A 90 1.92 -9.21 -14.08
CA ALA A 90 0.89 -8.53 -13.28
C ALA A 90 0.49 -9.27 -11.99
N LYS A 91 0.86 -10.55 -11.85
CA LYS A 91 0.69 -11.33 -10.62
C LYS A 91 1.73 -11.00 -9.54
N SER A 92 2.86 -10.41 -9.92
CA SER A 92 3.91 -10.01 -8.99
C SER A 92 3.46 -8.77 -8.24
N LYS A 93 3.35 -8.87 -6.92
CA LYS A 93 3.04 -7.76 -6.02
C LYS A 93 4.31 -7.31 -5.32
N PHE A 94 4.51 -6.00 -5.26
CA PHE A 94 5.65 -5.37 -4.61
C PHE A 94 5.15 -4.35 -3.61
N SER A 95 5.65 -4.44 -2.38
CA SER A 95 5.37 -3.45 -1.34
C SER A 95 5.90 -2.09 -1.75
N ILE A 96 5.09 -1.06 -1.54
CA ILE A 96 5.51 0.34 -1.71
C ILE A 96 5.98 0.99 -0.41
N VAL A 97 5.90 0.25 0.70
CA VAL A 97 6.41 0.70 2.01
C VAL A 97 7.93 0.79 1.93
N ASP A 98 8.48 1.86 2.50
CA ASP A 98 9.88 2.31 2.42
C ASP A 98 10.34 2.74 1.01
N ILE A 99 9.39 2.97 0.10
CA ILE A 99 9.66 3.47 -1.26
C ILE A 99 8.87 4.75 -1.53
N LEU A 100 7.56 4.72 -1.30
CA LEU A 100 6.66 5.88 -1.46
C LEU A 100 6.06 6.37 -0.13
N LEU A 101 6.09 5.52 0.89
CA LEU A 101 5.58 5.78 2.23
C LEU A 101 6.52 5.09 3.22
N SER A 102 7.04 5.78 4.23
CA SER A 102 7.88 5.11 5.22
C SER A 102 7.06 4.19 6.13
N LYS A 103 7.68 3.15 6.68
CA LYS A 103 7.05 2.29 7.70
C LYS A 103 6.54 3.09 8.89
N SER A 104 7.27 4.11 9.35
CA SER A 104 6.86 4.97 10.47
C SER A 104 5.58 5.77 10.15
N GLU A 105 5.51 6.39 8.97
CA GLU A 105 4.33 7.14 8.52
C GLU A 105 3.10 6.22 8.40
N LEU A 106 3.31 4.97 7.95
CA LEU A 106 2.25 3.98 7.88
C LEU A 106 1.74 3.61 9.28
N LEU A 107 2.65 3.28 10.21
CA LEU A 107 2.27 2.90 11.57
C LEU A 107 1.54 4.03 12.30
N GLU A 108 2.00 5.27 12.18
CA GLU A 108 1.31 6.44 12.73
C GLU A 108 -0.10 6.61 12.14
N LEU A 109 -0.26 6.43 10.83
CA LEU A 109 -1.56 6.51 10.17
C LEU A 109 -2.51 5.40 10.65
N LEU A 110 -2.01 4.18 10.77
CA LEU A 110 -2.79 3.04 11.23
C LEU A 110 -3.22 3.23 12.68
N ASP A 111 -2.33 3.66 13.57
CA ASP A 111 -2.63 3.92 14.98
C ASP A 111 -3.69 5.02 15.15
N GLN A 112 -3.58 6.11 14.39
CA GLN A 112 -4.60 7.18 14.39
C GLN A 112 -6.00 6.65 14.03
N GLU A 113 -6.11 5.83 12.99
CA GLU A 113 -7.40 5.31 12.54
C GLU A 113 -7.91 4.16 13.43
N ALA A 114 -7.01 3.34 13.99
CA ALA A 114 -7.34 2.32 14.97
C ALA A 114 -7.99 2.91 16.22
N ASN A 115 -7.36 3.95 16.78
CA ASN A 115 -7.89 4.68 17.93
C ASN A 115 -9.24 5.32 17.62
N ARG A 116 -9.41 5.86 16.41
CA ARG A 116 -10.67 6.48 15.97
C ARG A 116 -11.84 5.51 15.88
N TRP A 117 -11.59 4.28 15.40
CA TRP A 117 -12.64 3.29 15.12
C TRP A 117 -12.72 2.17 16.16
N GLY A 118 -11.90 2.22 17.21
CA GLY A 118 -11.83 1.21 18.27
C GLY A 118 -11.37 -0.15 17.74
N ILE A 119 -10.40 -0.15 16.83
CA ILE A 119 -9.84 -1.38 16.23
C ILE A 119 -8.46 -1.62 16.83
N GLU A 120 -8.21 -2.83 17.34
CA GLU A 120 -6.90 -3.22 17.89
C GLU A 120 -5.89 -3.50 16.75
N ILE A 121 -4.63 -3.07 16.91
CA ILE A 121 -3.52 -3.37 15.99
C ILE A 121 -2.49 -4.24 16.72
N LYS A 122 -2.09 -5.36 16.09
CA LYS A 122 -1.01 -6.27 16.54
C LYS A 122 -0.09 -6.61 15.38
N ILE A 123 0.48 -5.57 14.75
CA ILE A 123 1.48 -5.76 13.69
C ILE A 123 2.77 -6.20 14.36
N ALA A 124 3.32 -7.34 13.94
CA ALA A 124 4.63 -7.79 14.40
C ALA A 124 5.70 -6.81 13.88
N GLU A 125 6.47 -6.21 14.80
CA GLU A 125 7.67 -5.46 14.44
C GLU A 125 8.77 -6.45 14.04
N GLU A 126 8.79 -6.84 12.77
CA GLU A 126 9.98 -7.44 12.13
C GLU A 126 10.96 -6.35 11.69
#